data_AF-K1TG35-F1
#
_entry.id   AF-K1TG35-F1
#
_cell.length_a   1.000
_cell.length_b   1.000
_cell.length_c   1.000
_cell.angle_alpha   90.00
_cell.angle_beta   90.00
_cell.angle_gamma   90.00
#
_symmetry.space_group_name_H-M   'P 1'
#
loop_
_entity.id
_entity.type
_entity.pdbx_description
1 polymer ?
#
loop_
_entity_poly.entity_id
_entity_poly.type
_entity_poly.pdbx_seq_one_letter_code
_entity_poly.pdbx_strand_id
1 'polypeptide(L)'
;QRYGISFLNDRFRDGKTYIPFSYFEGATPDNDYTPSEPFRVTVQSTHVSGEEQGYMKLFIPCGGADSPRPIKLRMKGDGKWFLWEQYLLTGIRTPKSADPWA
;
A
#
# COMPACT_ATOMS: atom_id res chain seq x y z
N GLN A 1 -15.57 -13.11 0.36
CA GLN A 1 -15.88 -11.69 0.10
C GLN A 1 -16.22 -10.86 1.35
N ARG A 2 -16.78 -11.40 2.45
CA ARG A 2 -17.10 -10.63 3.67
C ARG A 2 -15.89 -10.16 4.52
N TYR A 3 -14.77 -10.87 4.47
CA TYR A 3 -13.57 -10.51 5.24
C TYR A 3 -12.89 -9.22 4.77
N GLY A 4 -12.94 -8.90 3.47
CA GLY A 4 -12.29 -7.70 2.93
C GLY A 4 -12.94 -6.39 3.38
N ILE A 5 -14.28 -6.35 3.46
CA ILE A 5 -15.02 -5.16 3.89
C ILE A 5 -14.82 -4.90 5.39
N SER A 6 -14.85 -5.96 6.22
CA SER A 6 -14.58 -5.83 7.65
C SER A 6 -13.16 -5.35 7.92
N PHE A 7 -12.17 -5.86 7.18
CA PHE A 7 -10.77 -5.45 7.28
C PHE A 7 -10.56 -3.98 6.93
N LEU A 8 -11.19 -3.51 5.85
CA LEU A 8 -11.15 -2.10 5.46
C LEU A 8 -11.79 -1.22 6.53
N ASN A 9 -12.98 -1.58 7.02
CA ASN A 9 -13.67 -0.82 8.05
C ASN A 9 -12.85 -0.71 9.34
N ASP A 10 -12.19 -1.78 9.79
CA ASP A 10 -11.33 -1.72 10.98
C ASP A 10 -10.10 -0.82 10.76
N ARG A 11 -9.53 -0.78 9.55
CA ARG A 11 -8.42 0.12 9.21
C ARG A 11 -8.86 1.58 9.09
N PHE A 12 -10.13 1.83 8.78
CA PHE A 12 -10.71 3.18 8.64
C PHE A 12 -11.26 3.77 9.95
N ARG A 13 -11.62 2.94 10.93
CA ARG A 13 -12.29 3.36 12.18
C ARG A 13 -11.45 4.26 13.08
N ASP A 14 -10.12 4.16 13.06
CA ASP A 14 -9.24 4.91 13.97
C ASP A 14 -8.86 6.32 13.46
N GLY A 15 -9.63 6.91 12.53
CA GLY A 15 -9.28 8.21 11.93
C GLY A 15 -8.09 8.16 10.95
N LYS A 16 -7.63 6.95 10.60
CA LYS A 16 -6.50 6.70 9.69
C LYS A 16 -6.92 6.64 8.21
N THR A 17 -7.88 7.48 7.83
CA THR A 17 -8.45 7.54 6.47
C THR A 17 -7.44 7.99 5.41
N TYR A 18 -6.33 8.58 5.83
CA TYR A 18 -5.22 9.01 4.97
C TYR A 18 -4.33 7.86 4.47
N ILE A 19 -4.37 6.67 5.09
CA ILE A 19 -3.46 5.57 4.75
C ILE A 19 -3.63 5.06 3.30
N PRO A 20 -4.83 4.83 2.75
CA PRO A 20 -4.94 4.45 1.34
C PRO A 20 -4.39 5.50 0.38
N PHE A 21 -4.50 6.79 0.74
CA PHE A 21 -4.01 7.87 -0.11
C PHE A 21 -2.48 7.87 -0.23
N SER A 22 -1.79 7.37 0.80
CA SER A 22 -0.33 7.25 0.79
C SER A 22 0.25 6.39 -0.34
N TYR A 23 -0.56 5.56 -1.02
CA TYR A 23 -0.10 4.77 -2.16
C TYR A 23 -0.16 5.52 -3.49
N PHE A 24 -0.79 6.70 -3.53
CA PHE A 24 -0.79 7.53 -4.71
C PHE A 24 0.46 8.42 -4.76
N GLU A 25 0.94 8.68 -5.97
CA GLU A 25 2.03 9.60 -6.23
C GLU A 25 1.72 11.00 -5.66
N GLY A 26 2.71 11.62 -5.02
CA GLY A 26 2.59 12.95 -4.44
C GLY A 26 1.99 13.03 -3.04
N ALA A 27 1.34 11.97 -2.54
CA ALA A 27 0.79 11.95 -1.18
C ALA A 27 1.90 11.76 -0.13
N THR A 28 2.10 12.75 0.74
CA THR A 28 3.11 12.73 1.81
C THR A 28 2.52 13.19 3.14
N PRO A 29 3.19 12.96 4.29
CA PRO A 29 2.72 13.51 5.56
C PRO A 29 2.59 15.04 5.55
N ASP A 30 3.50 15.73 4.85
CA ASP A 30 3.60 17.19 4.83
C ASP A 30 2.42 17.87 4.11
N ASN A 31 1.79 17.18 3.16
CA ASN A 31 0.62 17.67 2.42
C ASN A 31 -0.67 16.95 2.80
N ASP A 32 -0.71 16.39 4.02
CA ASP A 32 -1.84 15.64 4.55
C ASP A 32 -2.29 14.47 3.66
N TYR A 33 -1.32 13.86 2.97
CA TYR A 33 -1.52 12.77 2.02
C TYR A 33 -2.40 13.14 0.84
N THR A 34 -2.36 14.40 0.40
CA THR A 34 -3.05 14.85 -0.83
C THR A 34 -2.28 14.33 -2.06
N PRO A 35 -2.87 13.46 -2.90
CA PRO A 35 -2.21 12.97 -4.09
C PRO A 35 -2.05 14.03 -5.17
N SER A 36 -1.01 13.88 -6.00
CA SER A 36 -0.89 14.64 -7.24
C SER A 36 -1.84 14.11 -8.31
N GLU A 37 -2.36 15.01 -9.14
CA GLU A 37 -3.12 14.64 -10.33
C GLU A 37 -2.20 14.55 -11.57
N PRO A 38 -2.43 13.57 -12.47
CA PRO A 38 -3.44 12.51 -12.39
C PRO A 38 -3.09 11.45 -11.34
N PHE A 39 -4.10 10.88 -10.67
CA PHE A 39 -3.88 9.85 -9.64
C PHE A 39 -3.18 8.61 -10.20
N ARG A 40 -2.02 8.28 -9.65
CA ARG A 40 -1.19 7.15 -10.07
C ARG A 40 -0.73 6.34 -8.87
N VAL A 41 -0.71 5.03 -9.04
CA VAL A 41 -0.08 4.09 -8.12
C VAL A 41 1.07 3.42 -8.87
N THR A 42 2.25 3.42 -8.26
CA THR A 42 3.44 2.77 -8.81
C THR A 42 3.61 1.39 -8.18
N VAL A 43 3.97 0.40 -9.01
CA VAL A 43 4.35 -0.95 -8.56
C VAL A 43 5.74 -1.24 -9.09
N GLN A 44 6.65 -1.58 -8.19
CA GLN A 44 8.07 -1.77 -8.47
C GLN A 44 8.45 -3.25 -8.37
N SER A 45 9.26 -3.68 -9.33
CA SER A 45 10.02 -4.92 -9.26
C SER A 45 11.46 -4.63 -8.88
N THR A 46 12.12 -5.57 -8.22
CA THR A 46 13.55 -5.55 -7.93
C THR A 46 14.17 -6.88 -8.39
N HIS A 47 15.46 -7.07 -8.16
CA HIS A 47 16.14 -8.34 -8.49
C HIS A 47 15.51 -9.54 -7.78
N VAL A 48 14.90 -9.34 -6.59
CA VAL A 48 14.25 -10.44 -5.83
C VAL A 48 12.83 -10.78 -6.31
N SER A 49 12.27 -10.03 -7.26
CA SER A 49 10.84 -10.14 -7.56
C SER A 49 10.43 -11.50 -8.12
N GLY A 50 11.30 -12.16 -8.89
CA GLY A 50 11.02 -13.43 -9.55
C GLY A 50 11.86 -14.61 -9.06
N GLU A 51 12.45 -14.55 -7.86
CA GLU A 51 13.35 -15.61 -7.36
C GLU A 51 12.62 -16.94 -7.10
N GLU A 52 11.33 -16.91 -6.79
CA GLU A 52 10.53 -18.08 -6.46
C GLU A 52 9.59 -18.45 -7.62
N GLN A 53 9.74 -19.66 -8.17
CA GLN A 53 8.92 -20.11 -9.30
C GLN A 53 7.43 -20.07 -8.96
N GLY A 54 6.64 -19.43 -9.82
CA GLY A 54 5.20 -19.30 -9.64
C GLY A 54 4.77 -18.22 -8.63
N TYR A 55 5.72 -17.44 -8.11
CA TYR A 55 5.45 -16.28 -7.26
C TYR A 55 6.11 -15.02 -7.81
N MET A 56 5.55 -13.87 -7.46
CA MET A 56 6.12 -12.56 -7.78
C MET A 56 6.06 -11.67 -6.56
N LYS A 57 7.21 -11.22 -6.06
CA LYS A 57 7.31 -10.27 -4.95
C LYS A 57 7.47 -8.85 -5.50
N LEU A 58 6.44 -8.02 -5.35
CA LEU A 58 6.43 -6.64 -5.84
C LEU A 58 6.33 -5.66 -4.67
N PHE A 59 6.66 -4.40 -4.93
CA PHE A 59 6.74 -3.36 -3.92
C PHE A 59 5.94 -2.14 -4.34
N ILE A 60 5.10 -1.62 -3.45
CA ILE A 60 4.29 -0.42 -3.69
C ILE A 60 4.84 0.70 -2.82
N PRO A 61 5.36 1.80 -3.38
CA PRO A 61 5.73 2.98 -2.62
C PRO A 61 4.57 3.48 -1.75
N CYS A 62 4.89 3.98 -0.57
CA CYS A 62 3.92 4.38 0.44
C CYS A 62 4.44 5.64 1.13
N GLY A 63 3.80 6.77 0.86
CA GLY A 63 4.10 8.04 1.51
C GLY A 63 4.08 7.88 3.03
N GLY A 64 5.03 8.51 3.72
CA GLY A 64 5.08 8.45 5.19
C GLY A 64 5.50 7.10 5.78
N ALA A 65 5.81 6.08 4.97
CA ALA A 65 6.49 4.86 5.40
C ALA A 65 8.01 4.97 5.15
N ASP A 66 8.82 4.23 5.92
CA ASP A 66 10.28 4.17 5.68
C ASP A 66 10.67 3.27 4.51
N SER A 67 9.78 2.34 4.12
CA SER A 67 10.02 1.41 3.02
C SER A 67 8.74 1.14 2.21
N PRO A 68 8.88 0.83 0.90
CA PRO A 68 7.77 0.33 0.08
C PRO A 68 7.12 -0.91 0.68
N ARG A 69 5.79 -1.03 0.51
CA ARG A 69 5.04 -2.16 1.06
C ARG A 69 5.10 -3.36 0.11
N PRO A 70 5.53 -4.54 0.58
CA PRO A 70 5.60 -5.73 -0.26
C PRO A 70 4.20 -6.32 -0.47
N ILE A 71 3.97 -6.79 -1.69
CA ILE A 71 2.88 -7.71 -2.05
C ILE A 71 3.47 -8.95 -2.69
N LYS A 72 2.82 -10.10 -2.51
CA LYS A 72 3.18 -11.35 -3.17
C LYS A 72 2.03 -11.78 -4.07
N LEU A 73 2.33 -12.01 -5.34
CA LEU A 73 1.42 -12.66 -6.27
C LEU A 73 1.75 -14.14 -6.37
N ARG A 74 0.75 -14.97 -6.62
CA ARG A 74 0.90 -16.40 -6.92
C ARG A 74 0.23 -16.73 -8.24
N MET A 75 0.93 -17.44 -9.10
CA MET A 75 0.41 -17.95 -10.36
C MET A 75 -0.36 -19.25 -10.11
N LYS A 76 -1.57 -19.36 -10.67
CA LYS A 76 -2.32 -20.61 -10.73
C LYS A 76 -1.88 -21.45 -11.93
N GLY A 77 -2.29 -22.72 -11.96
CA GLY A 77 -1.99 -23.64 -13.06
C GLY A 77 -2.53 -23.19 -14.43
N ASP A 78 -3.53 -22.30 -14.46
CA ASP A 78 -4.05 -21.67 -15.69
C ASP A 78 -3.29 -20.39 -16.10
N GLY A 79 -2.15 -20.11 -15.47
CA GLY A 79 -1.29 -18.96 -15.77
C GLY A 79 -1.78 -17.63 -15.18
N LYS A 80 -2.95 -17.59 -14.53
CA LYS A 80 -3.46 -16.36 -13.91
C LYS A 80 -2.75 -16.05 -12.60
N TRP A 81 -2.44 -14.78 -12.38
CA TRP A 81 -1.83 -14.27 -11.17
C TRP A 81 -2.88 -13.72 -10.20
N PHE A 82 -2.73 -14.06 -8.92
CA PHE A 82 -3.62 -13.59 -7.86
C PHE A 82 -2.80 -13.01 -6.72
N LEU A 83 -3.34 -11.99 -6.06
CA LEU A 83 -2.77 -11.51 -4.80
C LEU A 83 -2.82 -12.64 -3.77
N TRP A 84 -1.64 -13.03 -3.29
CA TRP A 84 -1.44 -14.13 -2.36
C TRP A 84 -1.17 -13.61 -0.94
N GLU A 85 -0.24 -12.67 -0.79
CA GLU A 85 0.07 -12.00 0.48
C GLU A 85 0.08 -10.48 0.28
N GLN A 86 -0.42 -9.74 1.28
CA GLN A 86 -0.34 -8.29 1.32
C GLN A 86 -0.09 -7.79 2.74
N TYR A 87 0.79 -6.79 2.84
CA TYR A 87 1.07 -6.05 4.08
C TYR A 87 0.73 -4.56 3.91
N LEU A 88 -0.38 -4.29 3.21
CA LEU A 88 -0.88 -2.95 2.92
C LEU A 88 -1.69 -2.40 4.10
N LEU A 89 -1.92 -1.08 4.05
CA LEU A 89 -2.72 -0.32 5.00
C LEU A 89 -2.19 -0.41 6.45
N THR A 90 -0.88 -0.54 6.62
CA THR A 90 -0.22 -0.57 7.93
C THR A 90 0.14 0.84 8.40
N GLY A 91 0.51 1.01 9.67
CA GLY A 91 0.83 2.32 10.24
C GLY A 91 1.93 3.06 9.47
N ILE A 92 1.70 4.36 9.26
CA ILE A 92 2.60 5.33 8.62
C ILE A 92 2.59 6.61 9.46
N ARG A 93 3.51 7.54 9.16
CA ARG A 93 3.59 8.85 9.82
C ARG A 93 2.23 9.56 9.86
N THR A 94 1.93 10.26 10.96
CA THR A 94 0.71 11.07 11.10
C THR A 94 0.74 12.24 10.10
N PRO A 95 -0.39 12.64 9.50
CA PRO A 95 -0.49 13.85 8.69
C PRO A 95 -0.07 15.07 9.49
N LYS A 96 0.56 16.05 8.84
CA LYS A 96 1.04 17.27 9.48
C LYS A 96 -0.09 18.01 10.23
N SER A 97 -1.28 18.11 9.64
CA SER A 97 -2.44 18.77 10.26
C SER A 97 -2.98 18.06 11.51
N ALA A 98 -2.64 16.79 11.70
CA ALA A 98 -3.08 15.96 12.82
C ALA A 98 -1.96 15.71 13.85
N ASP A 99 -0.75 16.19 13.61
CA ASP A 99 0.37 16.12 14.53
C ASP A 99 0.40 17.36 15.44
N PRO A 100 0.13 17.22 16.75
CA PRO A 100 0.11 18.35 17.68
C PRO A 100 1.49 18.96 17.95
N TRP A 101 2.56 18.37 17.42
CA TRP A 101 3.95 18.80 17.61
C TRP A 101 4.69 19.12 16.30
N ALA A 102 4.00 19.09 15.16
CA ALA A 102 4.59 19.37 13.83
C ALA A 102 4.88 20.85 13.56
#